data_AF-A0A8T0QSQ9-F1
#
_entry.id   AF-A0A8T0QSQ9-F1
#
_cell.length_a   1.000
_cell.length_b   1.000
_cell.length_c   1.000
_cell.angle_alpha   90.00
_cell.angle_beta   90.00
_cell.angle_gamma   90.00
#
_symmetry.space_group_name_H-M   'P 1'
#
loop_
_entity.id
_entity.type
_entity.pdbx_description
1 polymer ?
#
loop_
_entity_poly.entity_id
_entity_poly.type
_entity_poly.pdbx_seq_one_letter_code
_entity_poly.pdbx_strand_id
1 'polypeptide(L)'
;MGGVSIDENMLIDKTIHNAINSKSAVLKRYVADIGKSWPVLLLCGGFLPLVLSVIWLLMIRYFVAGMPWITVVVFNALVISVTMFFYIKAGWIGHDPLTVVIGESDPYVNIGGREINHLHAASVLMTIVMILAFLTSIAIARRILVATSVLKVAAKVIGEVHALISFPTVPFLILAIFYIFWFSATLHLFSAGQVIRNDCNTDCCSYDLKLGKVNCDSCCGYSIHYTPHIGIAILFHFFGCYWATQFFIGCSSTVIAGSIASYYWARGEVSHDIPFRTVVSSLKRMVCYSLGSVALGSLIVSIIEWLRFILETLRRRLKFVDSAHDSWFGKTVSSSSQCCLGCIDWTLKSVNRNAYIMIAITGKGFFKASALATGLIIKNVLRIGKVNVIGDVILMLGKLCVSLLCALFAFIMLDKHKYRSGHNKISSPLVPVLVSWALGYIVAKLFFAVVEMSIDTIILSFCQDTEEHQGNAQYAPPLLMETLDEESELQRLTEGP
;
A
#
# COMPACT_ATOMS: atom_id res chain seq x y z
N MET A 1 16.62 33.35 -55.91
CA MET A 1 15.63 32.30 -55.59
C MET A 1 16.27 31.34 -54.59
N GLY A 2 16.26 31.69 -53.30
CA GLY A 2 16.76 30.81 -52.24
C GLY A 2 15.65 29.92 -51.72
N GLY A 3 15.24 28.94 -52.52
CA GLY A 3 14.25 27.95 -52.11
C GLY A 3 14.92 26.93 -51.20
N VAL A 4 14.67 27.03 -49.90
CA VAL A 4 15.00 25.94 -48.96
C VAL A 4 13.93 24.88 -49.17
N SER A 5 14.31 23.73 -49.73
CA SER A 5 13.46 22.54 -49.77
C SER A 5 13.27 22.04 -48.35
N ILE A 6 12.15 22.39 -47.72
CA ILE A 6 11.74 21.80 -46.45
C ILE A 6 11.28 20.38 -46.78
N ASP A 7 11.99 19.36 -46.30
CA ASP A 7 11.58 17.96 -46.44
C ASP A 7 10.32 17.74 -45.59
N GLU A 8 9.15 17.91 -46.20
CA GLU A 8 7.84 17.86 -45.56
C GLU A 8 7.64 16.56 -44.78
N ASN A 9 8.24 15.46 -45.25
CA ASN A 9 8.18 14.15 -44.60
C ASN A 9 8.85 14.15 -43.22
N MET A 10 9.99 14.83 -43.07
CA MET A 10 10.70 14.92 -41.79
C MET A 10 9.95 15.82 -40.79
N LEU A 11 9.29 16.88 -41.27
CA LEU A 11 8.50 17.77 -40.44
C LEU A 11 7.19 17.13 -39.99
N ILE A 12 6.54 16.37 -40.88
CA ILE A 12 5.36 15.55 -40.57
C ILE A 12 5.72 14.45 -39.58
N ASP A 13 6.81 13.71 -39.81
CA ASP A 13 7.29 12.66 -38.89
C ASP A 13 7.60 13.23 -37.50
N LYS A 14 8.32 14.35 -37.42
CA LYS A 14 8.61 15.02 -36.16
C LYS A 14 7.35 15.53 -35.45
N THR A 15 6.37 16.02 -36.20
CA THR A 15 5.08 16.51 -35.65
C THR A 15 4.23 15.36 -35.14
N ILE A 16 4.15 14.26 -35.90
CA ILE A 16 3.48 13.02 -35.50
C ILE A 16 4.17 12.43 -34.26
N HIS A 17 5.51 12.36 -34.25
CA HIS A 17 6.29 11.86 -33.13
C HIS A 17 6.06 12.71 -31.87
N ASN A 18 6.02 14.04 -31.99
CA ASN A 18 5.70 14.95 -30.89
C ASN A 18 4.26 14.81 -30.40
N ALA A 19 3.28 14.62 -31.29
CA ALA A 19 1.89 14.40 -30.93
C ALA A 19 1.68 13.04 -30.22
N ILE A 20 2.33 11.99 -30.73
CA ILE A 20 2.38 10.63 -30.17
C ILE A 20 3.03 10.62 -28.78
N ASN A 21 4.06 11.44 -28.57
CA ASN A 21 4.79 11.54 -27.30
C ASN A 21 4.29 12.65 -26.37
N SER A 22 3.17 13.29 -26.71
CA SER A 22 2.53 14.26 -25.82
C SER A 22 2.10 13.56 -24.52
N LYS A 23 2.24 14.26 -23.38
CA LYS A 23 1.94 13.70 -22.05
C LYS A 23 0.52 13.13 -21.96
N SER A 24 -0.44 13.76 -22.64
CA SER A 24 -1.84 13.31 -22.70
C SER A 24 -2.01 12.04 -23.55
N ALA A 25 -1.30 11.90 -24.67
CA ALA A 25 -1.32 10.69 -25.48
C ALA A 25 -0.71 9.49 -24.72
N VAL A 26 0.41 9.70 -24.02
CA VAL A 26 1.04 8.67 -23.17
C VAL A 26 0.09 8.23 -22.06
N LEU A 27 -0.55 9.18 -21.37
CA LEU A 27 -1.54 8.87 -20.33
C LEU A 27 -2.72 8.06 -20.87
N LYS A 28 -3.25 8.43 -22.04
CA LYS A 28 -4.34 7.69 -22.70
C LYS A 28 -3.95 6.24 -23.01
N ARG A 29 -2.71 6.00 -23.45
CA ARG A 29 -2.19 4.64 -23.69
C ARG A 29 -2.15 3.82 -22.40
N TYR A 30 -1.63 4.40 -21.31
CA TYR A 30 -1.59 3.69 -20.03
C TYR A 30 -2.99 3.36 -19.48
N VAL A 31 -3.95 4.27 -19.63
CA VAL A 31 -5.35 4.01 -19.24
C VAL A 31 -5.95 2.90 -20.11
N ALA A 32 -5.67 2.90 -21.42
CA ALA A 32 -6.12 1.84 -22.31
C ALA A 32 -5.47 0.48 -21.97
N ASP A 33 -4.19 0.46 -21.62
CA ASP A 33 -3.47 -0.76 -21.20
C ASP A 33 -4.07 -1.34 -19.91
N ILE A 34 -4.41 -0.50 -18.93
CA ILE A 34 -5.16 -0.90 -17.72
C ILE A 34 -6.49 -1.54 -18.12
N GLY A 35 -7.26 -0.89 -18.99
CA GLY A 35 -8.55 -1.40 -19.46
C GLY A 35 -8.44 -2.76 -20.16
N LYS A 36 -7.43 -2.98 -21.00
CA LYS A 36 -7.19 -4.27 -21.67
C LYS A 36 -6.69 -5.36 -20.73
N SER A 37 -5.91 -4.97 -19.71
CA SER A 37 -5.31 -5.88 -18.72
C SER A 37 -6.22 -6.21 -17.52
N TRP A 38 -7.48 -5.74 -17.51
CA TRP A 38 -8.38 -5.88 -16.37
C TRP A 38 -8.51 -7.31 -15.78
N PRO A 39 -8.47 -8.43 -16.55
CA PRO A 39 -8.55 -9.76 -15.97
C PRO A 39 -7.27 -10.11 -15.18
N VAL A 40 -6.12 -9.61 -15.63
CA VAL A 40 -4.84 -9.77 -14.92
C VAL A 40 -4.87 -8.97 -13.63
N LEU A 41 -5.40 -7.74 -13.65
CA LEU A 41 -5.52 -6.93 -12.44
C LEU A 41 -6.45 -7.57 -11.40
N LEU A 42 -7.56 -8.18 -11.83
CA LEU A 42 -8.48 -8.87 -10.91
C LEU A 42 -7.82 -10.12 -10.30
N LEU A 43 -7.15 -10.92 -11.13
CA LEU A 43 -6.51 -12.14 -10.68
C LEU A 43 -5.27 -11.85 -9.82
N CYS A 44 -4.31 -11.08 -10.32
CA CYS A 44 -3.03 -10.81 -9.66
C CYS A 44 -3.10 -9.70 -8.61
N GLY A 45 -4.04 -8.75 -8.73
CA GLY A 45 -4.23 -7.68 -7.73
C GLY A 45 -5.28 -8.00 -6.66
N GLY A 46 -6.19 -8.95 -6.90
CA GLY A 46 -7.27 -9.29 -5.98
C GLY A 46 -7.18 -10.72 -5.43
N PHE A 47 -7.35 -11.73 -6.29
CA PHE A 47 -7.48 -13.13 -5.85
C PHE A 47 -6.15 -13.75 -5.39
N LEU A 48 -5.08 -13.60 -6.18
CA LEU A 48 -3.76 -14.13 -5.85
C LEU A 48 -3.21 -13.61 -4.51
N PRO A 49 -3.19 -12.29 -4.21
CA PRO A 49 -2.68 -11.79 -2.94
C PRO A 49 -3.54 -12.24 -1.76
N LEU A 50 -4.85 -12.45 -1.95
CA LEU A 50 -5.72 -13.03 -0.93
C LEU A 50 -5.24 -14.44 -0.57
N VAL A 51 -5.07 -15.31 -1.58
CA VAL A 51 -4.59 -16.69 -1.37
C VAL A 51 -3.19 -16.71 -0.75
N LEU A 52 -2.26 -15.93 -1.29
CA LEU A 52 -0.89 -15.83 -0.76
C LEU A 52 -0.87 -15.34 0.69
N SER A 53 -1.73 -14.38 1.05
CA SER A 53 -1.81 -13.87 2.42
C SER A 53 -2.39 -14.89 3.39
N VAL A 54 -3.40 -15.68 2.97
CA VAL A 54 -3.93 -16.78 3.78
C VAL A 54 -2.86 -17.87 3.98
N ILE A 55 -2.15 -18.25 2.92
CA ILE A 55 -1.01 -19.19 3.02
C ILE A 55 0.03 -18.67 4.00
N TRP A 56 0.34 -17.38 3.95
CA TRP A 56 1.31 -16.77 4.85
C TRP A 56 0.85 -16.77 6.32
N LEU A 57 -0.44 -16.51 6.61
CA LEU A 57 -0.99 -16.67 7.96
C LEU A 57 -0.95 -18.13 8.45
N LEU A 58 -1.17 -19.10 7.55
CA LEU A 58 -0.99 -20.53 7.87
C LEU A 58 0.47 -20.87 8.16
N MET A 59 1.42 -20.29 7.42
CA MET A 59 2.85 -20.44 7.69
C MET A 59 3.24 -19.91 9.07
N ILE A 60 2.69 -18.77 9.51
CA ILE A 60 2.89 -18.30 10.89
C ILE A 60 2.43 -19.35 11.89
N ARG A 61 1.25 -19.93 11.67
CA ARG A 61 0.69 -20.89 12.62
C ARG A 61 1.53 -22.16 12.74
N TYR A 62 1.91 -22.76 11.61
CA TYR A 62 2.56 -24.07 11.62
C TYR A 62 4.08 -24.02 11.64
N PHE A 63 4.69 -22.93 11.15
CA PHE A 63 6.13 -22.82 10.92
C PHE A 63 6.70 -21.51 11.46
N VAL A 64 6.24 -21.03 12.61
CA VAL A 64 6.64 -19.72 13.17
C VAL A 64 8.15 -19.52 13.29
N ALA A 65 8.92 -20.56 13.62
CA ALA A 65 10.38 -20.48 13.72
C ALA A 65 11.08 -20.44 12.35
N GLY A 66 10.52 -21.10 11.33
CA GLY A 66 11.08 -21.12 9.97
C GLY A 66 10.60 -19.97 9.09
N MET A 67 9.42 -19.42 9.37
CA MET A 67 8.76 -18.40 8.54
C MET A 67 9.63 -17.16 8.29
N PRO A 68 10.29 -16.55 9.31
CA PRO A 68 11.16 -15.40 9.06
C PRO A 68 12.29 -15.68 8.09
N TRP A 69 12.95 -16.84 8.22
CA TRP A 69 14.03 -17.26 7.33
C TRP A 69 13.53 -17.47 5.91
N ILE A 70 12.40 -18.16 5.75
CA ILE A 70 11.76 -18.35 4.45
C ILE A 70 11.41 -17.00 3.83
N THR A 71 10.86 -16.06 4.61
CA THR A 71 10.50 -14.72 4.14
C THR A 71 11.73 -13.95 3.64
N VAL A 72 12.84 -13.98 4.38
CA VAL A 72 14.09 -13.33 3.97
C VAL A 72 14.64 -13.95 2.69
N VAL A 73 14.67 -15.28 2.57
CA VAL A 73 15.15 -15.97 1.37
C VAL A 73 14.28 -15.65 0.16
N VAL A 74 12.95 -15.75 0.31
CA VAL A 74 11.98 -15.45 -0.75
C VAL A 74 12.08 -13.99 -1.18
N PHE A 75 12.20 -13.04 -0.23
CA PHE A 75 12.35 -11.63 -0.53
C PHE A 75 13.59 -11.36 -1.40
N ASN A 76 14.75 -11.87 -0.99
CA ASN A 76 15.99 -11.68 -1.76
C ASN A 76 15.90 -12.34 -3.14
N ALA A 77 15.35 -13.56 -3.23
CA ALA A 77 15.14 -14.25 -4.50
C ALA A 77 14.23 -13.44 -5.44
N LEU A 78 13.16 -12.84 -4.93
CA LEU A 78 12.26 -11.99 -5.71
C LEU A 78 12.94 -10.71 -6.18
N VAL A 79 13.68 -10.02 -5.31
CA VAL A 79 14.40 -8.80 -5.67
C VAL A 79 15.48 -9.09 -6.72
N ILE A 80 16.22 -10.19 -6.58
CA ILE A 80 17.17 -10.66 -7.60
C ILE A 80 16.46 -10.96 -8.92
N SER A 81 15.32 -11.64 -8.89
CA SER A 81 14.53 -11.97 -10.09
C SER A 81 14.06 -10.72 -10.83
N VAL A 82 13.57 -9.71 -10.10
CA VAL A 82 13.14 -8.43 -10.68
C VAL A 82 14.35 -7.67 -11.24
N THR A 83 15.48 -7.62 -10.53
CA THR A 83 16.69 -6.98 -11.03
C THR A 83 17.18 -7.67 -12.31
N MET A 84 17.29 -8.99 -12.32
CA MET A 84 17.68 -9.78 -13.50
C MET A 84 16.78 -9.49 -14.70
N PHE A 85 15.47 -9.35 -14.48
CA PHE A 85 14.52 -8.98 -15.52
C PHE A 85 14.85 -7.61 -16.16
N PHE A 86 15.18 -6.60 -15.36
CA PHE A 86 15.59 -5.29 -15.89
C PHE A 86 16.92 -5.35 -16.65
N TYR A 87 17.88 -6.17 -16.22
CA TYR A 87 19.14 -6.38 -16.95
C TYR A 87 18.92 -7.02 -18.33
N ILE A 88 18.01 -7.99 -18.43
CA ILE A 88 17.63 -8.63 -19.70
C ILE A 88 16.97 -7.59 -20.62
N LYS A 89 16.01 -6.80 -20.12
CA LYS A 89 15.32 -5.77 -20.91
C LYS A 89 16.23 -4.59 -21.29
N ALA A 90 17.25 -4.30 -20.50
CA ALA A 90 18.26 -3.29 -20.78
C ALA A 90 19.29 -3.74 -21.85
N GLY A 91 19.29 -5.03 -22.23
CA GLY A 91 20.25 -5.59 -23.19
C GLY A 91 21.67 -5.73 -22.64
N TRP A 92 21.85 -5.70 -21.31
CA TRP A 92 23.17 -5.86 -20.68
C TRP A 92 23.60 -7.34 -20.58
N ILE A 93 22.62 -8.26 -20.62
CA ILE A 93 22.85 -9.70 -20.65
C ILE A 93 22.47 -10.19 -22.05
N GLY A 94 23.46 -10.73 -22.78
CA GLY A 94 23.34 -11.11 -24.18
C GLY A 94 22.27 -12.18 -24.46
N HIS A 95 21.84 -12.23 -25.73
CA HIS A 95 20.73 -13.04 -26.23
C HIS A 95 21.03 -14.56 -26.33
N ASP A 96 22.28 -14.99 -26.12
CA ASP A 96 22.69 -16.34 -26.55
C ASP A 96 22.21 -17.51 -25.67
N PRO A 97 21.94 -17.38 -24.35
CA PRO A 97 21.33 -18.48 -23.57
C PRO A 97 19.83 -18.32 -23.28
N LEU A 98 19.22 -17.16 -23.55
CA LEU A 98 17.86 -16.81 -23.05
C LEU A 98 16.80 -16.57 -24.15
N THR A 99 17.19 -16.59 -25.43
CA THR A 99 16.30 -16.51 -26.59
C THR A 99 15.29 -17.66 -26.66
N VAL A 100 15.64 -18.83 -26.12
CA VAL A 100 14.76 -20.02 -26.04
C VAL A 100 13.55 -19.78 -25.12
N VAL A 101 13.65 -18.88 -24.14
CA VAL A 101 12.60 -18.65 -23.13
C VAL A 101 11.73 -17.42 -23.45
N ILE A 102 12.30 -16.38 -24.07
CA ILE A 102 11.62 -15.07 -24.23
C ILE A 102 11.12 -14.82 -25.67
N GLY A 103 11.53 -15.66 -26.62
CA GLY A 103 11.17 -15.54 -28.03
C GLY A 103 11.88 -14.37 -28.71
N GLU A 104 12.10 -14.51 -30.02
CA GLU A 104 12.76 -13.51 -30.86
C GLU A 104 12.02 -12.16 -30.80
N SER A 105 12.77 -11.08 -30.61
CA SER A 105 12.24 -9.72 -30.62
C SER A 105 11.86 -9.31 -32.05
N ASP A 106 10.65 -8.79 -32.20
CA ASP A 106 10.05 -8.36 -33.46
C ASP A 106 10.95 -7.33 -34.18
N PRO A 107 11.45 -7.59 -35.40
CA PRO A 107 12.44 -6.75 -36.09
C PRO A 107 11.91 -5.36 -36.49
N TYR A 108 10.62 -5.10 -36.29
CA TYR A 108 9.97 -3.82 -36.61
C TYR A 108 9.81 -2.88 -35.39
N VAL A 109 10.21 -3.29 -34.18
CA VAL A 109 10.11 -2.44 -32.98
C VAL A 109 11.46 -1.79 -32.69
N ASN A 110 11.72 -0.67 -33.37
CA ASN A 110 12.84 0.21 -33.03
C ASN A 110 12.51 0.97 -31.73
N ILE A 111 12.99 0.45 -30.60
CA ILE A 111 12.94 1.14 -29.31
C ILE A 111 13.82 2.39 -29.43
N GLY A 112 13.22 3.58 -29.36
CA GLY A 112 13.97 4.83 -29.51
C GLY A 112 15.06 4.97 -28.43
N GLY A 113 16.20 5.58 -28.75
CA GLY A 113 17.35 5.69 -27.83
C GLY A 113 17.04 6.29 -26.45
N ARG A 114 15.98 7.11 -26.34
CA ARG A 114 15.50 7.64 -25.04
C ARG A 114 14.88 6.57 -24.15
N GLU A 115 14.16 5.60 -24.71
CA GLU A 115 13.54 4.50 -23.96
C GLU A 115 14.59 3.50 -23.46
N ILE A 116 15.64 3.24 -24.25
CA ILE A 116 16.80 2.43 -23.83
C ILE A 116 17.54 3.09 -22.65
N ASN A 117 17.77 4.40 -22.72
CA ASN A 117 18.40 5.14 -21.61
C ASN A 117 17.56 5.08 -20.32
N HIS A 118 16.22 5.11 -20.43
CA HIS A 118 15.35 4.93 -19.27
C HIS A 118 15.43 3.50 -18.69
N LEU A 119 15.57 2.48 -19.54
CA LEU A 119 15.76 1.09 -19.10
C LEU A 119 17.11 0.87 -18.42
N HIS A 120 18.18 1.50 -18.91
CA HIS A 120 19.51 1.49 -18.27
C HIS A 120 19.50 2.21 -16.92
N ALA A 121 18.83 3.35 -16.83
CA ALA A 121 18.66 4.03 -15.55
C ALA A 121 17.85 3.18 -14.55
N ALA A 122 16.81 2.49 -15.02
CA ALA A 122 16.01 1.59 -14.20
C ALA A 122 16.80 0.37 -13.71
N SER A 123 17.65 -0.24 -14.55
CA SER A 123 18.48 -1.38 -14.14
C SER A 123 19.49 -0.99 -13.05
N VAL A 124 20.17 0.15 -13.19
CA VAL A 124 21.08 0.68 -12.16
C VAL A 124 20.34 0.96 -10.85
N LEU A 125 19.16 1.58 -10.91
CA LEU A 125 18.33 1.81 -9.73
C LEU A 125 17.95 0.50 -9.03
N MET A 126 17.54 -0.51 -9.79
CA MET A 126 17.18 -1.82 -9.24
C MET A 126 18.37 -2.53 -8.59
N THR A 127 19.59 -2.35 -9.11
CA THR A 127 20.82 -2.87 -8.47
C THR A 127 21.07 -2.21 -7.12
N ILE A 128 20.87 -0.89 -7.02
CA ILE A 128 20.98 -0.18 -5.74
C ILE A 128 19.94 -0.71 -4.75
N VAL A 129 18.68 -0.87 -5.20
CA VAL A 129 17.60 -1.44 -4.38
C VAL A 129 17.94 -2.87 -3.93
N MET A 130 18.52 -3.69 -4.80
CA MET A 130 18.94 -5.05 -4.48
C MET A 130 20.05 -5.09 -3.42
N ILE A 131 21.07 -4.24 -3.54
CA ILE A 131 22.14 -4.15 -2.54
C ILE A 131 21.57 -3.72 -1.19
N LEU A 132 20.69 -2.70 -1.17
CA LEU A 132 20.02 -2.25 0.05
C LEU A 132 19.12 -3.34 0.65
N ALA A 133 18.37 -4.06 -0.17
CA ALA A 133 17.54 -5.19 0.25
C ALA A 133 18.38 -6.32 0.87
N PHE A 134 19.55 -6.60 0.31
CA PHE A 134 20.46 -7.60 0.84
C PHE A 134 21.11 -7.17 2.17
N LEU A 135 21.58 -5.92 2.26
CA LEU A 135 22.14 -5.36 3.49
C LEU A 135 21.11 -5.32 4.63
N THR A 136 19.88 -4.91 4.33
CA THR A 136 18.78 -4.93 5.30
C THR A 136 18.45 -6.35 5.75
N SER A 137 18.46 -7.33 4.83
CA SER A 137 18.27 -8.74 5.16
C SER A 137 19.33 -9.29 6.11
N ILE A 138 20.61 -8.93 5.91
CA ILE A 138 21.71 -9.29 6.83
C ILE A 138 21.50 -8.66 8.20
N ALA A 139 21.12 -7.38 8.25
CA ALA A 139 20.89 -6.69 9.52
C ALA A 139 19.73 -7.33 10.32
N ILE A 140 18.69 -7.78 9.63
CA ILE A 140 17.53 -8.43 10.23
C ILE A 140 17.86 -9.85 10.69
N ALA A 141 18.73 -10.59 9.98
CA ALA A 141 19.06 -11.98 10.27
C ALA A 141 19.49 -12.20 11.73
N ARG A 142 20.31 -11.30 12.30
CA ARG A 142 20.72 -11.38 13.72
C ARG A 142 19.56 -11.17 14.70
N ARG A 143 18.52 -10.43 14.29
CA ARG A 143 17.38 -10.06 15.11
C ARG A 143 16.17 -10.99 14.96
N ILE A 144 16.21 -11.93 14.01
CA ILE A 144 15.13 -12.89 13.75
C ILE A 144 14.78 -13.71 15.00
N LEU A 145 15.78 -14.10 15.79
CA LEU A 145 15.56 -14.91 17.01
C LEU A 145 14.65 -14.18 18.01
N VAL A 146 14.87 -12.88 18.20
CA VAL A 146 14.04 -12.05 19.08
C VAL A 146 12.63 -11.92 18.52
N ALA A 147 12.48 -11.56 17.25
CA ALA A 147 11.13 -11.42 16.68
C ALA A 147 10.35 -12.74 16.62
N THR A 148 11.03 -13.88 16.64
CA THR A 148 10.39 -15.20 16.64
C THR A 148 9.62 -15.45 17.94
N SER A 149 10.07 -14.94 19.10
CA SER A 149 9.34 -15.10 20.38
C SER A 149 7.99 -14.37 20.31
N VAL A 150 7.99 -13.11 19.87
CA VAL A 150 6.78 -12.30 19.68
C VAL A 150 5.82 -12.94 18.68
N LEU A 151 6.35 -13.43 17.56
CA LEU A 151 5.56 -14.11 16.55
C LEU A 151 4.98 -15.43 17.06
N LYS A 152 5.67 -16.17 17.96
CA LYS A 152 5.14 -17.38 18.60
C LYS A 152 3.89 -17.07 19.43
N VAL A 153 3.91 -15.97 20.18
CA VAL A 153 2.73 -15.52 20.94
C VAL A 153 1.56 -15.22 20.00
N ALA A 154 1.80 -14.43 18.96
CA ALA A 154 0.76 -14.13 17.96
C ALA A 154 0.25 -15.41 17.26
N ALA A 155 1.15 -16.31 16.88
CA ALA A 155 0.83 -17.58 16.24
C ALA A 155 -0.05 -18.46 17.13
N LYS A 156 0.23 -18.51 18.44
CA LYS A 156 -0.60 -19.23 19.40
C LYS A 156 -2.00 -18.66 19.45
N VAL A 157 -2.16 -17.34 19.60
CA VAL A 157 -3.48 -16.72 19.66
C VAL A 157 -4.28 -16.89 18.36
N ILE A 158 -3.65 -16.73 17.20
CA ILE A 158 -4.27 -16.98 15.90
C ILE A 158 -4.62 -18.47 15.73
N GLY A 159 -3.81 -19.35 16.32
CA GLY A 159 -4.02 -20.79 16.37
C GLY A 159 -5.19 -21.22 17.26
N GLU A 160 -5.53 -20.46 18.30
CA GLU A 160 -6.69 -20.71 19.18
C GLU A 160 -7.96 -20.05 18.63
N VAL A 161 -7.84 -18.87 18.02
CA VAL A 161 -8.96 -18.13 17.41
C VAL A 161 -8.92 -18.30 15.89
N HIS A 162 -9.18 -19.53 15.39
CA HIS A 162 -9.06 -19.88 13.96
C HIS A 162 -9.79 -18.93 13.01
N ALA A 163 -10.93 -18.39 13.43
CA ALA A 163 -11.70 -17.46 12.62
C ALA A 163 -10.90 -16.21 12.22
N LEU A 164 -9.87 -15.80 12.97
CA LEU A 164 -9.00 -14.66 12.64
C LEU A 164 -8.20 -14.86 11.35
N ILE A 165 -7.92 -16.10 10.93
CA ILE A 165 -7.20 -16.37 9.68
C ILE A 165 -8.07 -15.99 8.47
N SER A 166 -9.36 -16.31 8.54
CA SER A 166 -10.31 -16.07 7.46
C SER A 166 -11.00 -14.71 7.53
N PHE A 167 -11.06 -14.10 8.73
CA PHE A 167 -11.78 -12.87 9.01
C PHE A 167 -11.45 -11.71 8.04
N PRO A 168 -10.19 -11.41 7.68
CA PRO A 168 -9.84 -10.30 6.79
C PRO A 168 -10.47 -10.37 5.40
N THR A 169 -10.92 -11.54 4.98
CA THR A 169 -11.69 -11.71 3.74
C THR A 169 -12.98 -10.90 3.76
N VAL A 170 -13.65 -10.80 4.91
CA VAL A 170 -14.90 -10.04 5.07
C VAL A 170 -14.70 -8.53 4.83
N PRO A 171 -13.82 -7.81 5.57
CA PRO A 171 -13.57 -6.40 5.30
C PRO A 171 -12.94 -6.18 3.92
N PHE A 172 -12.17 -7.12 3.37
CA PHE A 172 -11.69 -7.06 1.98
C PHE A 172 -12.86 -7.02 0.98
N LEU A 173 -13.82 -7.93 1.09
CA LEU A 173 -14.99 -7.96 0.20
C LEU A 173 -15.87 -6.72 0.35
N ILE A 174 -16.09 -6.27 1.59
CA ILE A 174 -16.84 -5.03 1.87
C ILE A 174 -16.16 -3.82 1.22
N LEU A 175 -14.84 -3.68 1.38
CA LEU A 175 -14.07 -2.60 0.76
C LEU A 175 -14.08 -2.71 -0.77
N ALA A 176 -14.00 -3.92 -1.33
CA ALA A 176 -14.08 -4.13 -2.77
C ALA A 176 -15.42 -3.66 -3.34
N ILE A 177 -16.54 -4.04 -2.70
CA ILE A 177 -17.89 -3.58 -3.07
C ILE A 177 -18.00 -2.06 -2.94
N PHE A 178 -17.51 -1.50 -1.84
CA PHE A 178 -17.47 -0.06 -1.62
C PHE A 178 -16.70 0.67 -2.73
N TYR A 179 -15.50 0.19 -3.09
CA TYR A 179 -14.70 0.81 -4.15
C TYR A 179 -15.36 0.69 -5.52
N ILE A 180 -16.04 -0.42 -5.85
CA ILE A 180 -16.80 -0.53 -7.10
C ILE A 180 -17.89 0.55 -7.17
N PHE A 181 -18.68 0.70 -6.11
CA PHE A 181 -19.70 1.74 -6.02
C PHE A 181 -19.07 3.15 -6.09
N TRP A 182 -18.00 3.37 -5.35
CA TRP A 182 -17.29 4.64 -5.31
C TRP A 182 -16.71 5.03 -6.68
N PHE A 183 -16.06 4.10 -7.39
CA PHE A 183 -15.53 4.33 -8.73
C PHE A 183 -16.64 4.62 -9.74
N SER A 184 -17.77 3.91 -9.65
CA SER A 184 -18.95 4.19 -10.48
C SER A 184 -19.46 5.62 -10.25
N ALA A 185 -19.63 6.02 -8.99
CA ALA A 185 -20.04 7.39 -8.64
C ALA A 185 -19.01 8.43 -9.10
N THR A 186 -17.71 8.14 -8.99
CA THR A 186 -16.62 8.97 -9.50
C THR A 186 -16.78 9.22 -11.00
N LEU A 187 -16.99 8.17 -11.81
CA LEU A 187 -17.14 8.31 -13.27
C LEU A 187 -18.35 9.17 -13.63
N HIS A 188 -19.49 8.98 -12.96
CA HIS A 188 -20.68 9.81 -13.17
C HIS A 188 -20.41 11.27 -12.78
N LEU A 189 -19.77 11.51 -11.64
CA LEU A 189 -19.48 12.85 -11.15
C LEU A 189 -18.52 13.61 -12.07
N PHE A 190 -17.47 12.95 -12.58
CA PHE A 190 -16.56 13.55 -13.56
C PHE A 190 -17.22 13.76 -14.93
N SER A 191 -18.22 12.95 -15.30
CA SER A 191 -18.98 13.12 -16.54
C SER A 191 -20.02 14.24 -16.49
N ALA A 192 -20.35 14.77 -15.31
CA ALA A 192 -21.38 15.78 -15.11
C ALA A 192 -20.96 17.22 -15.47
N GLY A 193 -19.70 17.43 -15.88
CA GLY A 193 -19.19 18.73 -16.32
C GLY A 193 -19.82 19.19 -17.64
N GLN A 194 -19.95 20.50 -17.83
CA GLN A 194 -20.47 21.08 -19.08
C GLN A 194 -19.36 21.11 -20.12
N VAL A 195 -19.62 20.54 -21.30
CA VAL A 195 -18.67 20.56 -22.42
C VAL A 195 -18.84 21.87 -23.18
N ILE A 196 -17.86 22.76 -23.08
CA ILE A 196 -17.85 24.06 -23.76
C ILE A 196 -16.78 24.04 -24.85
N ARG A 197 -17.12 24.58 -26.03
CA ARG A 197 -16.15 24.76 -27.10
C ARG A 197 -15.17 25.86 -26.71
N ASN A 198 -13.86 25.60 -26.78
CA ASN A 198 -12.87 26.63 -26.47
C ASN A 198 -12.94 27.77 -27.48
N ASP A 199 -12.65 28.99 -27.03
CA ASP A 199 -12.58 30.16 -27.90
C ASP A 199 -11.41 30.01 -28.88
N CYS A 200 -11.75 30.06 -30.16
CA CYS A 200 -10.81 30.09 -31.26
C CYS A 200 -10.28 31.51 -31.38
N ASN A 201 -9.04 31.75 -30.95
CA ASN A 201 -8.35 32.95 -31.43
C ASN A 201 -8.20 32.83 -32.97
N THR A 202 -8.18 33.95 -33.68
CA THR A 202 -8.35 34.04 -35.15
C THR A 202 -7.32 33.28 -36.01
N ASP A 203 -6.27 32.68 -35.42
CA ASP A 203 -5.16 32.01 -36.13
C ASP A 203 -5.09 30.49 -35.87
N CYS A 204 -6.23 29.83 -35.64
CA CYS A 204 -6.25 28.40 -35.37
C CYS A 204 -6.70 27.61 -36.62
N CYS A 205 -5.82 26.72 -37.11
CA CYS A 205 -6.08 25.82 -38.22
C CYS A 205 -5.50 24.44 -37.89
N SER A 206 -6.28 23.38 -38.13
CA SER A 206 -5.86 21.99 -37.92
C SER A 206 -6.03 21.18 -39.20
N TYR A 207 -5.07 20.30 -39.51
CA TYR A 207 -5.19 19.42 -40.67
C TYR A 207 -6.10 18.24 -40.35
N ASP A 208 -7.21 18.10 -41.06
CA ASP A 208 -8.14 16.98 -40.90
C ASP A 208 -7.69 15.80 -41.77
N LEU A 209 -7.15 14.75 -41.13
CA LEU A 209 -6.68 13.55 -41.83
C LEU A 209 -7.78 12.77 -42.55
N LYS A 210 -9.05 12.88 -42.14
CA LYS A 210 -10.16 12.20 -42.83
C LYS A 210 -10.57 12.93 -44.11
N LEU A 211 -10.46 14.26 -44.09
CA LEU A 211 -10.87 15.12 -45.20
C LEU A 211 -9.70 15.54 -46.11
N GLY A 212 -8.45 15.28 -45.71
CA GLY A 212 -7.25 15.64 -46.46
C GLY A 212 -7.06 17.15 -46.64
N LYS A 213 -7.68 17.97 -45.78
CA LYS A 213 -7.69 19.44 -45.91
C LYS A 213 -7.45 20.12 -44.57
N VAL A 214 -6.88 21.33 -44.64
CA VAL A 214 -6.76 22.22 -43.49
C VAL A 214 -8.16 22.76 -43.15
N ASN A 215 -8.58 22.57 -41.90
CA ASN A 215 -9.85 23.07 -41.38
C ASN A 215 -9.57 24.07 -40.25
N CYS A 216 -10.02 25.31 -40.45
CA CYS A 216 -9.87 26.42 -39.51
C CYS A 216 -11.17 26.74 -38.74
N ASP A 217 -12.31 26.17 -39.14
CA ASP A 217 -13.61 26.44 -38.50
C ASP A 217 -13.84 25.62 -37.22
N SER A 218 -13.13 24.49 -37.08
CA SER A 218 -13.31 23.56 -35.96
C SER A 218 -11.99 23.06 -35.37
N CYS A 219 -10.97 23.92 -35.37
CA CYS A 219 -9.64 23.58 -34.86
C CYS A 219 -9.54 23.61 -33.32
N CYS A 220 -10.55 24.17 -32.65
CA CYS A 220 -10.53 24.42 -31.21
C CYS A 220 -11.09 23.22 -30.46
N GLY A 221 -10.28 22.71 -29.53
CA GLY A 221 -10.70 21.62 -28.67
C GLY A 221 -11.90 21.98 -27.78
N TYR A 222 -12.50 20.97 -27.18
CA TYR A 222 -13.50 21.15 -26.14
C TYR A 222 -12.81 21.15 -24.77
N SER A 223 -13.27 22.01 -23.86
CA SER A 223 -12.93 21.92 -22.45
C SER A 223 -14.16 21.53 -21.63
N ILE A 224 -13.91 20.88 -20.50
CA ILE A 224 -14.95 20.53 -19.54
C ILE A 224 -14.92 21.60 -18.47
N HIS A 225 -16.00 22.37 -18.38
CA HIS A 225 -16.19 23.37 -17.35
C HIS A 225 -16.99 22.78 -16.18
N TYR A 226 -16.38 22.79 -15.00
CA TYR A 226 -17.01 22.34 -13.76
C TYR A 226 -17.59 23.53 -13.01
N THR A 227 -18.87 23.45 -12.61
CA THR A 227 -19.43 24.45 -11.70
C THR A 227 -18.82 24.32 -10.31
N PRO A 228 -18.78 25.39 -9.49
CA PRO A 228 -18.24 25.33 -8.13
C PRO A 228 -18.87 24.23 -7.26
N HIS A 229 -20.16 23.98 -7.43
CA HIS A 229 -20.87 22.91 -6.71
C HIS A 229 -20.35 21.51 -7.06
N ILE A 230 -20.07 21.24 -8.35
CA ILE A 230 -19.48 19.96 -8.78
C ILE A 230 -18.05 19.84 -8.23
N GLY A 231 -17.27 20.93 -8.23
CA GLY A 231 -15.95 20.96 -7.63
C GLY A 231 -15.95 20.57 -6.15
N ILE A 232 -16.86 21.14 -5.36
CA ILE A 232 -17.02 20.81 -3.92
C ILE A 232 -17.47 19.35 -3.75
N ALA A 233 -18.41 18.88 -4.58
CA ALA A 233 -18.87 17.49 -4.54
C ALA A 233 -17.73 16.51 -4.84
N ILE A 234 -16.85 16.81 -5.79
CA ILE A 234 -15.65 16.01 -6.08
C ILE A 234 -14.74 15.93 -4.85
N LEU A 235 -14.46 17.07 -4.21
CA LEU A 235 -13.61 17.10 -3.01
C LEU A 235 -14.22 16.27 -1.87
N PHE A 236 -15.52 16.45 -1.60
CA PHE A 236 -16.24 15.67 -0.60
C PHE A 236 -16.24 14.17 -0.94
N HIS A 237 -16.38 13.80 -2.20
CA HIS A 237 -16.39 12.40 -2.66
C HIS A 237 -15.04 11.70 -2.41
N PHE A 238 -13.92 12.37 -2.66
CA PHE A 238 -12.59 11.85 -2.34
C PHE A 238 -12.34 11.79 -0.83
N PHE A 239 -12.73 12.83 -0.07
CA PHE A 239 -12.63 12.82 1.38
C PHE A 239 -13.48 11.69 1.99
N GLY A 240 -14.71 11.51 1.49
CA GLY A 240 -15.63 10.45 1.90
C GLY A 240 -15.06 9.05 1.61
N CYS A 241 -14.35 8.86 0.50
CA CYS A 241 -13.62 7.62 0.21
C CYS A 241 -12.61 7.28 1.29
N TYR A 242 -11.80 8.29 1.65
CA TYR A 242 -10.76 8.16 2.64
C TYR A 242 -11.35 7.84 4.02
N TRP A 243 -12.37 8.59 4.41
CA TRP A 243 -13.05 8.40 5.69
C TRP A 243 -13.74 7.04 5.79
N ALA A 244 -14.46 6.61 4.76
CA ALA A 244 -15.07 5.28 4.73
C ALA A 244 -14.01 4.18 4.83
N THR A 245 -12.87 4.33 4.15
CA THR A 245 -11.75 3.38 4.23
C THR A 245 -11.20 3.31 5.66
N GLN A 246 -10.94 4.45 6.30
CA GLN A 246 -10.47 4.50 7.70
C GLN A 246 -11.50 3.92 8.67
N PHE A 247 -12.79 4.13 8.41
CA PHE A 247 -13.87 3.55 9.20
C PHE A 247 -13.90 2.03 9.13
N PHE A 248 -13.87 1.45 7.92
CA PHE A 248 -13.83 -0.02 7.77
C PHE A 248 -12.57 -0.64 8.38
N ILE A 249 -11.42 0.02 8.24
CA ILE A 249 -10.17 -0.40 8.90
C ILE A 249 -10.34 -0.35 10.43
N GLY A 250 -10.89 0.75 10.97
CA GLY A 250 -11.17 0.88 12.41
C GLY A 250 -12.10 -0.20 12.93
N CYS A 251 -13.20 -0.47 12.22
CA CYS A 251 -14.13 -1.56 12.54
C CYS A 251 -13.43 -2.92 12.57
N SER A 252 -12.63 -3.24 11.54
CA SER A 252 -11.86 -4.49 11.46
C SER A 252 -10.90 -4.62 12.65
N SER A 253 -10.13 -3.56 12.94
CA SER A 253 -9.19 -3.52 14.06
C SER A 253 -9.89 -3.72 15.41
N THR A 254 -11.03 -3.05 15.66
CA THR A 254 -11.80 -3.23 16.89
C THR A 254 -12.34 -4.66 17.04
N VAL A 255 -12.77 -5.30 15.95
CA VAL A 255 -13.27 -6.69 15.99
C VAL A 255 -12.14 -7.68 16.28
N ILE A 256 -10.99 -7.53 15.63
CA ILE A 256 -9.80 -8.37 15.87
C ILE A 256 -9.35 -8.19 17.33
N ALA A 257 -9.18 -6.95 17.77
CA ALA A 257 -8.78 -6.65 19.14
C ALA A 257 -9.78 -7.20 20.16
N GLY A 258 -11.08 -7.05 19.92
CA GLY A 258 -12.12 -7.56 20.82
C GLY A 258 -12.15 -9.09 20.90
N SER A 259 -11.80 -9.78 19.81
CA SER A 259 -11.72 -11.25 19.78
C SER A 259 -10.54 -11.74 20.60
N ILE A 260 -9.41 -11.06 20.48
CA ILE A 260 -8.15 -11.41 21.16
C ILE A 260 -8.19 -11.03 22.63
N ALA A 261 -8.78 -9.88 22.96
CA ALA A 261 -9.05 -9.51 24.34
C ALA A 261 -9.94 -10.57 25.03
N SER A 262 -10.99 -11.04 24.35
CA SER A 262 -11.83 -12.11 24.91
C SER A 262 -11.07 -13.43 25.13
N TYR A 263 -10.07 -13.76 24.30
CA TYR A 263 -9.16 -14.89 24.54
C TYR A 263 -8.24 -14.64 25.75
N TYR A 264 -7.61 -13.46 25.81
CA TYR A 264 -6.67 -13.10 26.88
C TYR A 264 -7.34 -13.11 28.27
N TRP A 265 -8.45 -12.39 28.40
CA TRP A 265 -9.17 -12.25 29.67
C TRP A 265 -9.94 -13.52 30.08
N ALA A 266 -10.08 -14.50 29.18
CA ALA A 266 -10.58 -15.83 29.48
C ALA A 266 -9.47 -16.83 29.88
N ARG A 267 -8.26 -16.36 30.22
CA ARG A 267 -7.11 -17.18 30.61
C ARG A 267 -6.68 -18.19 29.52
N GLY A 268 -6.98 -17.90 28.27
CA GLY A 268 -6.68 -18.78 27.14
C GLY A 268 -7.62 -19.99 27.00
N GLU A 269 -8.66 -20.09 27.82
CA GLU A 269 -9.69 -21.12 27.67
C GLU A 269 -10.80 -20.60 26.75
N VAL A 270 -10.74 -20.97 25.47
CA VAL A 270 -11.84 -20.75 24.53
C VAL A 270 -12.52 -22.09 24.30
N SER A 271 -13.78 -22.22 24.72
CA SER A 271 -14.60 -23.40 24.42
C SER A 271 -14.63 -23.63 22.92
N HIS A 272 -14.04 -24.76 22.47
CA HIS A 272 -13.79 -25.10 21.07
C HIS A 272 -15.05 -25.32 20.22
N ASP A 273 -16.23 -25.29 20.83
CA ASP A 273 -17.47 -25.76 20.20
C ASP A 273 -17.91 -24.93 18.97
N ILE A 274 -17.40 -23.70 18.77
CA ILE A 274 -17.67 -22.90 17.55
C ILE A 274 -16.50 -21.92 17.23
N PRO A 275 -15.67 -22.17 16.19
CA PRO A 275 -14.48 -21.35 15.89
C PRO A 275 -14.80 -19.88 15.55
N PHE A 276 -16.00 -19.61 15.04
CA PHE A 276 -16.44 -18.25 14.67
C PHE A 276 -17.12 -17.47 15.80
N ARG A 277 -17.49 -18.11 16.91
CA ARG A 277 -18.29 -17.47 17.96
C ARG A 277 -17.61 -16.26 18.57
N THR A 278 -16.29 -16.31 18.77
CA THR A 278 -15.52 -15.20 19.35
C THR A 278 -15.50 -13.98 18.42
N VAL A 279 -15.25 -14.18 17.13
CA VAL A 279 -15.23 -13.10 16.13
C VAL A 279 -16.62 -12.51 15.91
N VAL A 280 -17.66 -13.35 15.82
CA VAL A 280 -19.05 -12.90 15.66
C VAL A 280 -19.53 -12.16 16.91
N SER A 281 -19.18 -12.63 18.10
CA SER A 281 -19.48 -11.95 19.37
C SER A 281 -18.81 -10.58 19.43
N SER A 282 -17.52 -10.49 19.06
CA SER A 282 -16.79 -9.23 18.97
C SER A 282 -17.38 -8.27 17.94
N LEU A 283 -17.77 -8.77 16.77
CA LEU A 283 -18.48 -8.01 15.74
C LEU A 283 -19.80 -7.46 16.26
N LYS A 284 -20.61 -8.29 16.92
CA LYS A 284 -21.89 -7.86 17.53
C LYS A 284 -21.65 -6.76 18.57
N ARG A 285 -20.66 -6.93 19.45
CA ARG A 285 -20.30 -5.92 20.46
C ARG A 285 -19.86 -4.60 19.81
N MET A 286 -19.04 -4.68 18.76
CA MET A 286 -18.58 -3.50 18.01
C MET A 286 -19.75 -2.76 17.36
N VAL A 287 -20.65 -3.46 16.67
CA VAL A 287 -21.80 -2.86 15.98
C VAL A 287 -22.81 -2.27 16.98
N CYS A 288 -23.13 -2.97 18.07
CA CYS A 288 -24.14 -2.53 19.03
C CYS A 288 -23.65 -1.42 19.97
N TYR A 289 -22.36 -1.42 20.36
CA TYR A 289 -21.89 -0.57 21.46
C TYR A 289 -20.73 0.36 21.09
N SER A 290 -19.91 0.03 20.09
CA SER A 290 -18.67 0.77 19.80
C SER A 290 -18.67 1.54 18.47
N LEU A 291 -19.67 1.31 17.60
CA LEU A 291 -19.71 1.84 16.24
C LEU A 291 -19.55 3.37 16.19
N GLY A 292 -20.24 4.09 17.08
CA GLY A 292 -20.13 5.56 17.16
C GLY A 292 -18.74 6.05 17.54
N SER A 293 -18.05 5.34 18.45
CA SER A 293 -16.67 5.70 18.83
C SER A 293 -15.68 5.39 17.71
N VAL A 294 -15.89 4.29 16.97
CA VAL A 294 -15.07 3.95 15.80
C VAL A 294 -15.27 4.98 14.67
N ALA A 295 -16.51 5.39 14.41
CA ALA A 295 -16.85 6.43 13.43
C ALA A 295 -16.24 7.79 13.79
N LEU A 296 -16.30 8.18 15.07
CA LEU A 296 -15.67 9.41 15.55
C LEU A 296 -14.14 9.36 15.39
N GLY A 297 -13.52 8.25 15.80
CA GLY A 297 -12.07 8.07 15.66
C GLY A 297 -11.61 8.12 14.21
N SER A 298 -12.32 7.41 13.31
CA SER A 298 -11.98 7.40 11.88
C SER A 298 -12.18 8.77 11.22
N LEU A 299 -13.19 9.54 11.64
CA LEU A 299 -13.41 10.90 11.16
C LEU A 299 -12.28 11.84 11.58
N ILE A 300 -11.88 11.82 12.86
CA ILE A 300 -10.79 12.66 13.39
C ILE A 300 -9.49 12.38 12.62
N VAL A 301 -9.15 11.10 12.45
CA VAL A 301 -7.96 10.69 11.69
C VAL A 301 -8.03 11.18 10.25
N SER A 302 -9.18 11.03 9.61
CA SER A 302 -9.38 11.44 8.22
C SER A 302 -9.26 12.94 8.03
N ILE A 303 -9.85 13.75 8.92
CA ILE A 303 -9.75 15.22 8.88
C ILE A 303 -8.29 15.64 9.02
N ILE A 304 -7.56 15.08 9.99
CA ILE A 304 -6.19 15.51 10.24
C ILE A 304 -5.25 15.08 9.10
N GLU A 305 -5.38 13.87 8.58
CA GLU A 305 -4.59 13.40 7.43
C GLU A 305 -4.90 14.23 6.18
N TRP A 306 -6.17 14.57 5.94
CA TRP A 306 -6.57 15.41 4.81
C TRP A 306 -6.04 16.83 4.91
N LEU A 307 -6.16 17.47 6.08
CA LEU A 307 -5.60 18.79 6.34
C LEU A 307 -4.08 18.81 6.13
N ARG A 308 -3.37 17.80 6.61
CA ARG A 308 -1.93 17.67 6.38
C ARG A 308 -1.59 17.50 4.90
N PHE A 309 -2.34 16.67 4.19
CA PHE A 309 -2.14 16.49 2.76
C PHE A 309 -2.27 17.82 1.99
N ILE A 310 -3.26 18.64 2.35
CA ILE A 310 -3.44 19.98 1.78
C ILE A 310 -2.24 20.87 2.14
N LEU A 311 -1.88 20.95 3.42
CA LEU A 311 -0.78 21.80 3.90
C LEU A 311 0.55 21.42 3.26
N GLU A 312 0.87 20.12 3.15
CA GLU A 312 2.10 19.66 2.51
C GLU A 312 2.07 19.89 0.98
N THR A 313 0.90 19.85 0.36
CA THR A 313 0.76 20.17 -1.06
C THR A 313 0.95 21.66 -1.33
N LEU A 314 0.32 22.53 -0.53
CA LEU A 314 0.52 23.98 -0.60
C LEU A 314 1.98 24.34 -0.36
N ARG A 315 2.61 23.74 0.65
CA ARG A 315 4.02 23.92 0.94
C ARG A 315 4.92 23.52 -0.23
N ARG A 316 4.67 22.36 -0.86
CA ARG A 316 5.45 21.91 -2.03
C ARG A 316 5.29 22.87 -3.22
N ARG A 317 4.10 23.45 -3.40
CA ARG A 317 3.86 24.48 -4.43
C ARG A 317 4.61 25.78 -4.11
N LEU A 318 4.56 26.25 -2.87
CA LEU A 318 5.27 27.45 -2.43
C LEU A 318 6.79 27.28 -2.53
N LYS A 319 7.34 26.12 -2.14
CA LYS A 319 8.77 25.81 -2.33
C LYS A 319 9.22 25.88 -3.79
N PHE A 320 8.36 25.48 -4.73
CA PHE A 320 8.67 25.57 -6.16
C PHE A 320 8.75 27.02 -6.64
N VAL A 321 7.98 27.92 -6.03
CA VAL A 321 8.00 29.37 -6.32
C VAL A 321 9.19 30.04 -5.63
N ASP A 322 9.50 29.68 -4.39
CA ASP A 322 10.63 30.22 -3.61
C ASP A 322 12.01 29.70 -4.06
N SER A 323 12.08 28.64 -4.86
CA SER A 323 13.35 28.15 -5.43
C SER A 323 14.01 29.15 -6.39
N ALA A 324 13.34 30.28 -6.70
CA ALA A 324 13.91 31.43 -7.39
C ALA A 324 14.69 32.39 -6.46
N HIS A 325 14.59 32.24 -5.13
CA HIS A 325 15.30 33.08 -4.14
C HIS A 325 15.92 32.19 -3.04
N ASP A 326 17.12 31.70 -3.30
CA ASP A 326 17.79 30.68 -2.48
C ASP A 326 18.27 31.27 -1.13
N SER A 327 17.45 31.16 -0.08
CA SER A 327 17.87 31.51 1.30
C SER A 327 18.01 30.26 2.17
N TRP A 328 19.12 30.17 2.90
CA TRP A 328 19.42 29.13 3.89
C TRP A 328 18.26 28.95 4.90
N PHE A 329 17.59 30.04 5.25
CA PHE A 329 16.49 30.08 6.22
C PHE A 329 15.27 29.26 5.77
N GLY A 330 14.95 29.29 4.47
CA GLY A 330 13.86 28.51 3.88
C GLY A 330 14.08 26.99 3.94
N LYS A 331 15.34 26.53 3.81
CA LYS A 331 15.72 25.10 3.85
C LYS A 331 15.64 24.52 5.28
N THR A 332 16.02 25.30 6.30
CA THR A 332 15.96 24.87 7.71
C THR A 332 14.51 24.80 8.24
N VAL A 333 13.69 25.81 7.96
CA VAL A 333 12.25 25.82 8.31
C VAL A 333 11.49 24.74 7.53
N SER A 334 11.90 24.50 6.28
CA SER A 334 11.46 23.38 5.43
C SER A 334 11.69 22.01 6.09
N SER A 335 12.89 21.75 6.60
CA SER A 335 13.25 20.45 7.15
C SER A 335 12.57 20.18 8.50
N SER A 336 12.59 21.18 9.40
CA SER A 336 11.98 21.07 10.73
C SER A 336 10.48 20.78 10.69
N SER A 337 9.72 21.48 9.85
CA SER A 337 8.28 21.23 9.76
C SER A 337 7.93 19.89 9.07
N GLN A 338 8.80 19.31 8.22
CA GLN A 338 8.57 17.95 7.69
C GLN A 338 8.73 16.90 8.78
N CYS A 339 9.73 17.06 9.65
CA CYS A 339 9.91 16.22 10.83
C CYS A 339 8.70 16.31 11.76
N CYS A 340 8.26 17.52 12.12
CA CYS A 340 7.09 17.72 12.98
C CYS A 340 5.82 17.09 12.38
N LEU A 341 5.54 17.31 11.09
CA LEU A 341 4.37 16.70 10.44
C LEU A 341 4.45 15.17 10.43
N GLY A 342 5.64 14.60 10.22
CA GLY A 342 5.89 13.17 10.32
C GLY A 342 5.66 12.61 11.72
N CYS A 343 6.11 13.32 12.76
CA CYS A 343 5.90 12.92 14.15
C CYS A 343 4.42 12.94 14.56
N ILE A 344 3.66 13.95 14.12
CA ILE A 344 2.23 13.99 14.41
C ILE A 344 1.47 12.95 13.56
N ASP A 345 1.97 12.56 12.38
CA ASP A 345 1.44 11.44 11.58
C ASP A 345 1.60 10.11 12.27
N TRP A 346 2.81 9.80 12.68
CA TRP A 346 3.10 8.58 13.42
C TRP A 346 2.32 8.53 14.74
N THR A 347 2.32 9.64 15.50
CA THR A 347 1.60 9.72 16.77
C THR A 347 0.10 9.51 16.57
N LEU A 348 -0.54 10.13 15.56
CA LEU A 348 -1.98 9.93 15.35
C LEU A 348 -2.33 8.52 14.89
N LYS A 349 -1.53 7.92 14.02
CA LYS A 349 -1.77 6.54 13.57
C LYS A 349 -1.62 5.55 14.71
N SER A 350 -0.58 5.72 15.52
CA SER A 350 -0.33 4.91 16.71
C SER A 350 -1.44 5.09 17.74
N VAL A 351 -1.78 6.34 18.09
CA VAL A 351 -2.85 6.65 19.05
C VAL A 351 -4.19 6.09 18.59
N ASN A 352 -4.54 6.22 17.30
CA ASN A 352 -5.82 5.73 16.78
C ASN A 352 -5.92 4.20 16.83
N ARG A 353 -4.85 3.50 16.42
CA ARG A 353 -4.79 2.03 16.47
C ARG A 353 -4.93 1.52 17.91
N ASN A 354 -4.16 2.09 18.83
CA ASN A 354 -4.19 1.70 20.24
C ASN A 354 -5.51 2.11 20.93
N ALA A 355 -6.13 3.22 20.50
CA ALA A 355 -7.46 3.61 20.97
C ALA A 355 -8.53 2.57 20.57
N TYR A 356 -8.51 2.04 19.35
CA TYR A 356 -9.45 0.97 18.93
C TYR A 356 -9.29 -0.30 19.74
N ILE A 357 -8.06 -0.65 20.14
CA ILE A 357 -7.78 -1.77 21.04
C ILE A 357 -8.40 -1.51 22.41
N MET A 358 -8.17 -0.32 22.99
CA MET A 358 -8.73 0.03 24.29
C MET A 358 -10.25 0.19 24.28
N ILE A 359 -10.87 0.61 23.16
CA ILE A 359 -12.32 0.55 22.97
C ILE A 359 -12.80 -0.90 23.08
N ALA A 360 -12.09 -1.83 22.44
CA ALA A 360 -12.47 -3.24 22.42
C ALA A 360 -12.30 -3.92 23.79
N ILE A 361 -11.28 -3.54 24.57
CA ILE A 361 -11.01 -4.05 25.92
C ILE A 361 -11.96 -3.44 26.95
N THR A 362 -12.08 -2.12 26.98
CA THR A 362 -12.74 -1.39 28.09
C THR A 362 -14.17 -0.97 27.81
N GLY A 363 -14.61 -0.98 26.55
CA GLY A 363 -15.91 -0.46 26.13
C GLY A 363 -16.08 1.06 26.27
N LYS A 364 -15.00 1.81 26.59
CA LYS A 364 -15.04 3.26 26.76
C LYS A 364 -15.05 3.99 25.42
N GLY A 365 -15.57 5.21 25.40
CA GLY A 365 -15.59 6.06 24.20
C GLY A 365 -14.20 6.46 23.71
N PHE A 366 -14.09 6.87 22.44
CA PHE A 366 -12.82 7.12 21.73
C PHE A 366 -11.79 7.95 22.52
N PHE A 367 -12.16 9.14 23.00
CA PHE A 367 -11.22 10.01 23.71
C PHE A 367 -10.69 9.38 25.01
N LYS A 368 -11.56 8.72 25.77
CA LYS A 368 -11.17 8.08 27.03
C LYS A 368 -10.30 6.85 26.78
N ALA A 369 -10.64 6.04 25.78
CA ALA A 369 -9.84 4.88 25.36
C ALA A 369 -8.47 5.31 24.83
N SER A 370 -8.40 6.39 24.04
CA SER A 370 -7.17 6.99 23.55
C SER A 370 -6.25 7.47 24.67
N ALA A 371 -6.81 8.13 25.70
CA ALA A 371 -6.04 8.59 26.86
C ALA A 371 -5.47 7.42 27.66
N LEU A 372 -6.27 6.36 27.87
CA LEU A 372 -5.83 5.14 28.55
C LEU A 372 -4.73 4.42 27.77
N ALA A 373 -4.93 4.24 26.45
CA ALA A 373 -3.95 3.63 25.57
C ALA A 373 -2.59 4.35 25.64
N THR A 374 -2.62 5.68 25.54
CA THR A 374 -1.42 6.51 25.60
C THR A 374 -0.75 6.42 26.98
N GLY A 375 -1.52 6.44 28.06
CA GLY A 375 -1.01 6.28 29.42
C GLY A 375 -0.31 4.95 29.64
N LEU A 376 -0.92 3.84 29.18
CA LEU A 376 -0.34 2.50 29.28
C LEU A 376 0.98 2.38 28.51
N ILE A 377 1.01 2.91 27.29
CA ILE A 377 2.20 2.88 26.43
C ILE A 377 3.34 3.68 27.04
N ILE A 378 3.07 4.91 27.53
CA ILE A 378 4.12 5.76 28.12
C ILE A 378 4.72 5.10 29.37
N LYS A 379 3.89 4.53 30.24
CA LYS A 379 4.34 3.87 31.48
C LYS A 379 5.22 2.64 31.21
N ASN A 380 5.00 1.95 30.09
CA ASN A 380 5.67 0.70 29.75
C ASN A 380 6.56 0.81 28.50
N VAL A 381 6.87 2.04 28.05
CA VAL A 381 7.48 2.32 26.74
C VAL A 381 8.85 1.64 26.54
N LEU A 382 9.64 1.52 27.60
CA LEU A 382 10.96 0.87 27.55
C LEU A 382 10.85 -0.65 27.37
N ARG A 383 9.81 -1.28 27.94
CA ARG A 383 9.54 -2.71 27.82
C ARG A 383 8.86 -3.07 26.49
N ILE A 384 7.97 -2.20 26.00
CA ILE A 384 7.18 -2.42 24.77
C ILE A 384 7.93 -1.98 23.50
N GLY A 385 8.71 -0.89 23.58
CA GLY A 385 9.20 -0.16 22.41
C GLY A 385 10.30 -0.87 21.60
N LYS A 386 11.12 -1.72 22.23
CA LYS A 386 12.16 -2.49 21.51
C LYS A 386 11.61 -3.75 20.84
N VAL A 387 10.55 -4.32 21.38
CA VAL A 387 9.98 -5.62 21.00
C VAL A 387 9.13 -5.51 19.72
N ASN A 388 8.31 -4.47 19.61
CA ASN A 388 7.38 -4.31 18.48
C ASN A 388 8.09 -4.03 17.15
N VAL A 389 9.20 -3.28 17.18
CA VAL A 389 9.87 -2.78 15.96
C VAL A 389 10.44 -3.91 15.10
N ILE A 390 10.93 -5.00 15.71
CA ILE A 390 11.59 -6.08 14.96
C ILE A 390 10.55 -6.99 14.29
N GLY A 391 9.47 -7.31 15.01
CA GLY A 391 8.33 -8.05 14.46
C GLY A 391 7.74 -7.31 13.26
N ASP A 392 7.48 -6.01 13.40
CA ASP A 392 6.94 -5.16 12.33
C ASP A 392 7.77 -5.19 11.04
N VAL A 393 9.10 -5.27 11.14
CA VAL A 393 9.97 -5.35 9.97
C VAL A 393 9.79 -6.68 9.22
N ILE A 394 9.66 -7.81 9.93
CA ILE A 394 9.42 -9.11 9.30
C ILE A 394 8.03 -9.14 8.65
N LEU A 395 7.03 -8.59 9.33
CA LEU A 395 5.68 -8.46 8.78
C LEU A 395 5.67 -7.57 7.54
N MET A 396 6.45 -6.49 7.53
CA MET A 396 6.63 -5.63 6.35
C MET A 396 7.29 -6.38 5.18
N LEU A 397 8.34 -7.15 5.42
CA LEU A 397 8.98 -7.98 4.40
C LEU A 397 8.00 -9.01 3.81
N GLY A 398 7.17 -9.63 4.63
CA GLY A 398 6.15 -10.57 4.14
C GLY A 398 5.12 -9.88 3.24
N LYS A 399 4.65 -8.67 3.57
CA LYS A 399 3.77 -7.87 2.70
C LYS A 399 4.42 -7.57 1.35
N LEU A 400 5.71 -7.24 1.35
CA LEU A 400 6.49 -7.00 0.14
C LEU A 400 6.67 -8.29 -0.68
N CYS A 401 6.86 -9.44 -0.03
CA CYS A 401 6.94 -10.73 -0.74
C CYS A 401 5.64 -11.03 -1.47
N VAL A 402 4.50 -10.89 -0.79
CA VAL A 402 3.17 -11.11 -1.41
C VAL A 402 2.96 -10.17 -2.59
N SER A 403 3.28 -8.88 -2.45
CA SER A 403 3.09 -7.91 -3.53
C SER A 403 4.05 -8.12 -4.70
N LEU A 404 5.32 -8.47 -4.45
CA LEU A 404 6.30 -8.79 -5.48
C LEU A 404 5.96 -10.08 -6.24
N LEU A 405 5.44 -11.11 -5.55
CA LEU A 405 4.90 -12.30 -6.20
C LEU A 405 3.73 -11.93 -7.12
N CYS A 406 2.82 -11.07 -6.67
CA CYS A 406 1.72 -10.59 -7.50
C CYS A 406 2.20 -9.85 -8.75
N ALA A 407 3.24 -9.00 -8.59
CA ALA A 407 3.87 -8.30 -9.70
C ALA A 407 4.51 -9.27 -10.71
N LEU A 408 5.24 -10.28 -10.21
CA LEU A 408 5.89 -11.31 -11.02
C LEU A 408 4.85 -12.12 -11.81
N PHE A 409 3.79 -12.60 -11.16
CA PHE A 409 2.71 -13.33 -11.82
C PHE A 409 1.98 -12.46 -12.85
N ALA A 410 1.70 -11.19 -12.53
CA ALA A 410 1.10 -10.26 -13.48
C ALA A 410 1.99 -10.08 -14.71
N PHE A 411 3.30 -9.93 -14.50
CA PHE A 411 4.26 -9.80 -15.58
C PHE A 411 4.25 -11.04 -16.49
N ILE A 412 4.38 -12.24 -15.92
CA ILE A 412 4.36 -13.51 -16.69
C ILE A 412 3.05 -13.67 -17.48
N MET A 413 1.92 -13.25 -16.91
CA MET A 413 0.64 -13.29 -17.62
C MET A 413 0.54 -12.31 -18.78
N LEU A 414 1.09 -11.10 -18.61
CA LEU A 414 1.09 -10.06 -19.64
C LEU A 414 2.09 -10.30 -20.76
N ASP A 415 3.10 -11.16 -20.54
CA ASP A 415 4.05 -11.57 -21.58
C ASP A 415 3.48 -12.65 -22.52
N LYS A 416 2.32 -13.22 -22.22
CA LYS A 416 1.65 -14.20 -23.10
C LYS A 416 1.20 -13.57 -24.42
N HIS A 417 1.18 -14.38 -25.50
CA HIS A 417 0.81 -13.95 -26.85
C HIS A 417 -0.49 -13.14 -26.94
N LYS A 418 -1.49 -13.45 -26.09
CA LYS A 418 -2.78 -12.72 -25.99
C LYS A 418 -2.62 -11.20 -25.77
N TYR A 419 -1.59 -10.77 -25.04
CA TYR A 419 -1.35 -9.36 -24.70
C TYR A 419 -0.21 -8.74 -25.49
N ARG A 420 0.62 -9.57 -26.16
CA ARG A 420 1.67 -9.13 -27.09
C ARG A 420 1.14 -8.88 -28.51
N SER A 421 0.10 -9.63 -28.90
CA SER A 421 -0.43 -9.64 -30.27
C SER A 421 -1.97 -9.70 -30.27
N GLY A 422 -2.60 -9.08 -31.28
CA GLY A 422 -4.06 -9.10 -31.48
C GLY A 422 -4.82 -7.93 -30.82
N HIS A 423 -6.14 -8.07 -30.65
CA HIS A 423 -7.02 -6.99 -30.18
C HIS A 423 -6.69 -6.49 -28.76
N ASN A 424 -6.16 -7.36 -27.90
CA ASN A 424 -5.78 -7.03 -26.52
C ASN A 424 -4.31 -6.59 -26.38
N LYS A 425 -3.64 -6.24 -27.48
CA LYS A 425 -2.26 -5.73 -27.45
C LYS A 425 -2.14 -4.52 -26.52
N ILE A 426 -1.26 -4.62 -25.54
CA ILE A 426 -0.90 -3.53 -24.62
C ILE A 426 0.38 -2.84 -25.11
N SER A 427 0.49 -1.55 -24.81
CA SER A 427 1.65 -0.74 -25.20
C SER A 427 2.84 -1.04 -24.28
N SER A 428 2.60 -1.17 -22.98
CA SER A 428 3.62 -1.58 -21.99
C SER A 428 3.01 -2.37 -20.82
N PRO A 429 3.61 -3.50 -20.41
CA PRO A 429 3.17 -4.25 -19.23
C PRO A 429 3.50 -3.54 -17.91
N LEU A 430 4.36 -2.51 -17.92
CA LEU A 430 4.87 -1.86 -16.72
C LEU A 430 3.75 -1.32 -15.82
N VAL A 431 2.81 -0.56 -16.38
CA VAL A 431 1.76 0.08 -15.60
C VAL A 431 0.80 -0.95 -15.00
N PRO A 432 0.25 -1.93 -15.75
CA PRO A 432 -0.53 -3.02 -15.17
C PRO A 432 0.20 -3.81 -14.07
N VAL A 433 1.51 -4.06 -14.23
CA VAL A 433 2.33 -4.75 -13.20
C VAL A 433 2.46 -3.91 -11.94
N LEU A 434 2.76 -2.61 -12.06
CA LEU A 434 2.85 -1.70 -10.91
C LEU A 434 1.51 -1.56 -10.18
N VAL A 435 0.39 -1.52 -10.92
CA VAL A 435 -0.95 -1.52 -10.34
C VAL A 435 -1.21 -2.84 -9.60
N SER A 436 -0.85 -3.99 -10.19
CA SER A 436 -0.99 -5.30 -9.54
C SER A 436 -0.14 -5.41 -8.27
N TRP A 437 1.09 -4.87 -8.29
CA TRP A 437 1.95 -4.77 -7.12
C TRP A 437 1.32 -3.94 -6.00
N ALA A 438 0.82 -2.74 -6.33
CA ALA A 438 0.19 -1.85 -5.35
C ALA A 438 -1.07 -2.46 -4.75
N LEU A 439 -1.94 -3.06 -5.58
CA LEU A 439 -3.13 -3.77 -5.11
C LEU A 439 -2.77 -4.97 -4.24
N GLY A 440 -1.79 -5.77 -4.66
CA GLY A 440 -1.30 -6.92 -3.88
C GLY A 440 -0.75 -6.49 -2.51
N TYR A 441 -0.06 -5.36 -2.44
CA TYR A 441 0.42 -4.80 -1.17
C TYR A 441 -0.73 -4.35 -0.26
N ILE A 442 -1.76 -3.71 -0.82
CA ILE A 442 -2.96 -3.29 -0.07
C ILE A 442 -3.68 -4.50 0.53
N VAL A 443 -3.87 -5.55 -0.27
CA VAL A 443 -4.49 -6.79 0.19
C VAL A 443 -3.64 -7.46 1.27
N ALA A 444 -2.32 -7.61 1.05
CA ALA A 444 -1.42 -8.16 2.05
C ALA A 444 -1.48 -7.37 3.37
N LYS A 445 -1.51 -6.03 3.31
CA LYS A 445 -1.62 -5.18 4.49
C LYS A 445 -2.87 -5.51 5.33
N LEU A 446 -4.02 -5.80 4.71
CA LEU A 446 -5.24 -6.15 5.44
C LEU A 446 -5.13 -7.47 6.21
N PHE A 447 -4.50 -8.49 5.62
CA PHE A 447 -4.33 -9.80 6.26
C PHE A 447 -3.26 -9.76 7.35
N PHE A 448 -2.12 -9.11 7.07
CA PHE A 448 -1.03 -8.98 8.04
C PHE A 448 -1.42 -8.11 9.23
N ALA A 449 -2.35 -7.17 9.05
CA ALA A 449 -2.90 -6.38 10.14
C ALA A 449 -3.52 -7.26 11.25
N VAL A 450 -3.97 -8.49 10.96
CA VAL A 450 -4.42 -9.42 12.01
C VAL A 450 -3.30 -9.76 12.99
N VAL A 451 -2.11 -10.08 12.48
CA VAL A 451 -0.96 -10.43 13.30
C VAL A 451 -0.50 -9.23 14.11
N GLU A 452 -0.37 -8.08 13.44
CA GLU A 452 0.02 -6.82 14.08
C GLU A 452 -0.97 -6.45 15.20
N MET A 453 -2.27 -6.47 14.92
CA MET A 453 -3.31 -6.20 15.91
C MET A 453 -3.32 -7.24 17.03
N SER A 454 -2.93 -8.49 16.75
CA SER A 454 -2.82 -9.53 17.77
C SER A 454 -1.73 -9.22 18.76
N ILE A 455 -0.53 -8.89 18.27
CA ILE A 455 0.62 -8.53 19.10
C ILE A 455 0.26 -7.32 19.98
N ASP A 456 -0.22 -6.23 19.37
CA ASP A 456 -0.56 -5.01 20.12
C ASP A 456 -1.67 -5.25 21.16
N THR A 457 -2.69 -6.04 20.81
CA THR A 457 -3.81 -6.31 21.73
C THR A 457 -3.35 -7.11 22.94
N ILE A 458 -2.51 -8.13 22.73
CA ILE A 458 -1.97 -8.94 23.82
C ILE A 458 -1.09 -8.09 24.73
N ILE A 459 -0.20 -7.27 24.15
CA ILE A 459 0.67 -6.37 24.92
C ILE A 459 -0.14 -5.36 25.72
N LEU A 460 -1.12 -4.69 25.09
CA LEU A 460 -1.97 -3.72 25.80
C LEU A 460 -2.84 -4.38 26.88
N SER A 461 -3.34 -5.59 26.62
CA SER A 461 -4.08 -6.35 27.63
C SER A 461 -3.18 -6.73 28.81
N PHE A 462 -1.93 -7.14 28.54
CA PHE A 462 -0.93 -7.41 29.58
C PHE A 462 -0.59 -6.17 30.41
N CYS A 463 -0.40 -5.02 29.78
CA CYS A 463 -0.15 -3.77 30.51
C CYS A 463 -1.35 -3.36 31.37
N GLN A 464 -2.57 -3.52 30.85
CA GLN A 464 -3.79 -3.24 31.59
C GLN A 464 -3.96 -4.20 32.78
N ASP A 465 -3.74 -5.50 32.59
CA ASP A 465 -3.79 -6.53 33.64
C ASP A 465 -2.78 -6.25 34.75
N THR A 466 -1.54 -5.91 34.36
CA THR A 466 -0.46 -5.54 35.28
C THR A 466 -0.82 -4.29 36.10
N GLU A 467 -1.43 -3.27 35.49
CA GLU A 467 -1.84 -2.05 36.19
C GLU A 467 -3.00 -2.31 37.16
N GLU A 468 -3.94 -3.19 36.82
CA GLU A 468 -5.09 -3.55 37.66
C GLU A 468 -4.68 -4.42 38.87
N HIS A 469 -3.63 -5.24 38.72
CA HIS A 469 -3.16 -6.19 39.73
C HIS A 469 -1.79 -5.84 40.34
N GLN A 470 -1.49 -4.55 40.49
CA GLN A 470 -0.30 -4.05 41.22
C GLN A 470 1.04 -4.64 40.75
N GLY A 471 1.19 -4.90 39.45
CA GLY A 471 2.42 -5.43 38.87
C GLY A 471 2.40 -6.93 38.54
N ASN A 472 1.35 -7.67 38.94
CA ASN A 472 1.27 -9.11 38.72
C ASN A 472 0.11 -9.50 37.78
N ALA A 473 0.42 -9.73 36.50
CA ALA A 473 -0.58 -10.11 35.50
C ALA A 473 -1.19 -11.50 35.82
N GLN A 474 -2.51 -11.56 36.02
CA GLN A 474 -3.20 -12.79 36.41
C GLN A 474 -3.76 -13.59 35.24
N TYR A 475 -4.01 -12.93 34.10
CA TYR A 475 -4.67 -13.51 32.93
C TYR A 475 -3.69 -13.79 31.79
N ALA A 476 -2.42 -13.39 31.94
CA ALA A 476 -1.39 -13.61 30.95
C ALA A 476 -1.14 -15.12 30.70
N PRO A 477 -1.21 -15.59 29.44
CA PRO A 477 -0.88 -16.98 29.14
C PRO A 477 0.61 -17.27 29.43
N PRO A 478 0.97 -18.49 29.90
CA PRO A 478 2.34 -18.81 30.30
C PRO A 478 3.39 -18.54 29.22
N LEU A 479 3.04 -18.82 27.95
CA LEU A 479 3.92 -18.55 26.80
C LEU A 479 4.27 -17.06 26.68
N LEU A 480 3.32 -16.15 26.97
CA LEU A 480 3.59 -14.71 26.91
C LEU A 480 4.57 -14.31 28.02
N MET A 481 4.38 -14.83 29.23
CA MET A 481 5.28 -14.58 30.36
C MET A 481 6.70 -15.05 30.05
N GLU A 482 6.85 -16.28 29.56
CA GLU A 482 8.12 -16.85 29.14
C GLU A 482 8.80 -15.97 28.06
N THR A 483 8.05 -15.54 27.03
CA THR A 483 8.64 -14.69 25.99
C THR A 483 9.08 -13.31 26.49
N LEU A 484 8.33 -12.70 27.42
CA LEU A 484 8.69 -11.41 28.01
C LEU A 484 9.90 -11.52 28.95
N ASP A 485 10.04 -12.66 29.62
CA ASP A 485 11.18 -12.94 30.50
C ASP A 485 12.43 -13.29 29.70
N GLU A 486 12.34 -14.17 28.69
CA GLU A 486 13.41 -14.50 27.74
C GLU A 486 13.97 -13.24 27.06
N GLU A 487 13.10 -12.32 26.65
CA GLU A 487 13.53 -11.06 26.05
C GLU A 487 14.26 -10.15 27.04
N SER A 488 13.80 -10.12 28.30
CA SER A 488 14.47 -9.36 29.36
C SER A 488 15.87 -9.89 29.67
N GLU A 489 16.04 -11.22 29.61
CA GLU A 489 17.34 -11.87 29.78
C GLU A 489 18.26 -11.65 28.58
N LEU A 490 17.74 -11.80 27.36
CA LEU A 490 18.51 -11.56 26.15
C LEU A 490 19.00 -10.11 26.08
N GLN A 491 18.20 -9.15 26.54
CA GLN A 491 18.62 -7.75 26.68
C GLN A 491 19.79 -7.58 27.64
N ARG A 492 19.71 -8.16 28.85
CA ARG A 492 20.82 -8.14 29.82
C ARG A 492 22.12 -8.69 29.22
N LEU A 493 22.02 -9.72 28.37
CA LEU A 493 23.18 -10.31 27.69
C LEU A 493 23.71 -9.42 26.55
N THR A 494 22.85 -8.72 25.81
CA THR A 494 23.28 -7.84 24.72
C THR A 494 23.76 -6.45 25.15
N GLU A 495 23.32 -5.96 26.31
CA GLU A 495 23.74 -4.64 26.82
C GLU A 495 25.12 -4.69 27.51
N GLY A 496 25.65 -5.87 27.82
CA GLY A 496 26.95 -6.03 28.51
C GLY A 496 26.95 -5.44 29.93
N PRO A 497 27.91 -5.80 30.79
CA PRO A 497 28.04 -5.19 32.11
C PRO A 497 28.41 -3.70 32.05
#